data_AF-A0A2N3CG65-F1
#
_entry.id   AF-A0A2N3CG65-F1
#
_cell.length_a   1.000
_cell.length_b   1.000
_cell.length_c   1.000
_cell.angle_alpha   90.00
_cell.angle_beta   90.00
_cell.angle_gamma   90.00
#
_symmetry.space_group_name_H-M   'P 1'
#
loop_
_entity.id
_entity.type
_entity.pdbx_description
1 polymer ?
#
loop_
_entity_poly.entity_id
_entity_poly.type
_entity_poly.pdbx_seq_one_letter_code
_entity_poly.pdbx_strand_id
1 'polypeptide(L)' 'MIYSVDYMPAPDADWEEITGQVLSVYKALIDQGVPRGQISFPGDSAGGGIAAGSILRIRDSGLQCLQRFLPSLHAQT' A
#
# COMPACT_ATOMS: atom_id res chain seq x y z
N MET A 1 7.48 -5.46 10.50
CA MET A 1 8.23 -5.85 9.28
C MET A 1 7.95 -4.84 8.20
N ILE A 2 8.89 -4.56 7.31
CA ILE A 2 8.73 -3.61 6.21
C ILE A 2 8.85 -4.39 4.90
N TYR A 3 7.90 -4.17 3.99
CA TYR A 3 7.94 -4.68 2.63
C TYR A 3 8.05 -3.48 1.69
N SER A 4 9.14 -3.41 0.94
CA SER A 4 9.30 -2.43 -0.13
C SER A 4 8.85 -3.06 -1.43
N VAL A 5 7.90 -2.44 -2.12
CA VAL A 5 7.35 -2.93 -3.39
C VAL A 5 8.08 -2.24 -4.52
N ASP A 6 8.87 -3.00 -5.27
CA ASP A 6 9.53 -2.53 -6.49
C ASP A 6 8.54 -2.59 -7.66
N TYR A 7 7.64 -1.60 -7.72
CA TYR A 7 6.62 -1.51 -8.77
C TYR A 7 7.23 -0.98 -10.06
N MET A 8 6.69 -1.40 -11.20
CA MET A 8 7.09 -0.84 -12.50
C MET A 8 6.65 0.63 -12.61
N PRO A 9 7.54 1.61 -12.83
CA PRO A 9 7.16 3.01 -13.00
C PRO A 9 6.62 3.31 -14.40
N ALA A 10 6.04 4.51 -14.54
CA ALA A 10 5.72 5.08 -15.84
C ALA A 10 7.00 5.39 -16.65
N PRO A 11 6.94 5.34 -18.00
CA PRO A 11 5.75 5.09 -18.82
C PRO A 11 5.42 3.59 -19.02
N ASP A 12 6.25 2.67 -18.51
CA ASP A 12 6.13 1.24 -18.78
C ASP A 12 4.93 0.58 -18.09
N ALA A 13 4.39 1.21 -17.04
CA ALA A 13 3.13 0.84 -16.42
C ALA A 13 2.25 2.07 -16.15
N ASP A 14 0.94 1.90 -16.31
CA ASP A 14 -0.05 2.91 -15.98
C ASP A 14 -0.50 2.86 -14.51
N TRP A 15 -1.43 3.76 -14.16
CA TRP A 15 -1.95 3.86 -12.79
C TRP A 15 -2.66 2.59 -12.30
N GLU A 16 -3.41 1.92 -13.17
CA GLU A 16 -4.13 0.69 -12.82
C GLU A 16 -3.15 -0.46 -12.59
N GLU A 17 -2.10 -0.55 -13.41
CA GLU A 17 -1.05 -1.55 -13.31
C GLU A 17 -0.19 -1.34 -12.06
N ILE A 18 0.22 -0.10 -11.76
CA ILE A 18 1.01 0.23 -10.57
C ILE A 18 0.24 -0.12 -9.29
N THR A 19 -1.00 0.33 -9.16
CA THR A 19 -1.82 0.03 -7.97
C THR A 19 -2.23 -1.44 -7.92
N GLY A 20 -2.35 -2.11 -9.06
CA GLY A 20 -2.55 -3.55 -9.17
C GLY A 20 -1.40 -4.38 -8.61
N GLN A 21 -0.15 -3.97 -8.87
CA GLN A 21 1.05 -4.60 -8.29
C GLN A 21 1.09 -4.47 -6.76
N VAL A 22 0.69 -3.33 -6.20
CA VAL A 22 0.58 -3.18 -4.74
C VAL A 22 -0.52 -4.07 -4.15
N LEU A 23 -1.67 -4.19 -4.83
CA LEU A 23 -2.75 -5.08 -4.42
C LEU A 23 -2.34 -6.56 -4.45
N SER A 24 -1.50 -6.98 -5.40
CA SER A 24 -1.02 -8.37 -5.45
C SER A 24 -0.16 -8.72 -4.24
N VAL A 25 0.73 -7.81 -3.82
CA VAL A 25 1.51 -7.94 -2.59
C VAL A 25 0.60 -7.98 -1.37
N TYR A 26 -0.39 -7.09 -1.28
CA TYR A 26 -1.36 -7.10 -0.19
C TYR A 26 -2.10 -8.45 -0.06
N LYS A 27 -2.55 -9.02 -1.18
CA LYS A 27 -3.18 -10.35 -1.20
C LYS A 27 -2.22 -11.43 -0.71
N ALA A 28 -0.98 -11.43 -1.19
CA ALA A 28 0.04 -12.38 -0.75
C ALA A 28 0.31 -12.31 0.76
N LEU A 29 0.27 -11.11 1.35
CA LEU A 29 0.41 -10.94 2.81
C LEU A 29 -0.79 -11.50 3.58
N ILE A 30 -2.01 -11.30 3.08
CA ILE A 30 -3.21 -11.91 3.68
C ILE A 30 -3.13 -13.44 3.59
N ASP A 31 -2.73 -13.98 2.45
CA ASP A 31 -2.63 -15.42 2.22
C ASP A 31 -1.58 -16.06 3.15
N GLN A 32 -0.55 -15.30 3.54
CA GLN A 32 0.43 -15.67 4.57
C GLN A 32 -0.07 -15.51 6.01
N GLY A 33 -1.31 -15.06 6.22
CA GLY A 33 -1.93 -14.92 7.52
C GLY A 33 -1.69 -13.58 8.22
N VAL A 34 -1.16 -12.55 7.52
CA VAL A 34 -0.99 -11.22 8.11
C VAL A 34 -2.37 -10.57 8.32
N PRO A 35 -2.75 -10.18 9.56
CA PRO A 35 -4.05 -9.60 9.81
C PRO A 35 -4.23 -8.28 9.05
N ARG A 36 -5.35 -8.12 8.33
CA ARG A 36 -5.66 -6.91 7.54
C ARG A 36 -5.58 -5.61 8.35
N GLY A 37 -5.88 -5.68 9.64
CA GLY A 37 -5.83 -4.55 10.58
C GLY A 37 -4.42 -4.13 11.01
N GLN A 38 -3.40 -4.90 10.65
CA GLN A 38 -2.00 -4.68 11.02
C GLN A 38 -1.12 -4.31 9.82
N ILE A 39 -1.71 -4.13 8.64
CA ILE A 39 -1.00 -3.72 7.43
C ILE A 39 -1.20 -2.21 7.24
N SER A 40 -0.11 -1.46 7.15
CA SER A 40 -0.11 -0.03 6.83
C SER A 40 0.64 0.22 5.52
N PHE A 41 0.27 1.29 4.81
CA PHE A 41 0.88 1.69 3.54
C PHE A 41 1.58 3.05 3.72
N PRO A 42 2.84 3.08 4.16
CA PRO A 42 3.63 4.30 4.13
C PRO A 42 4.00 4.66 2.69
N GLY A 43 4.05 5.95 2.38
CA GLY A 43 4.47 6.44 1.07
C GLY A 43 4.85 7.92 1.14
N ASP A 44 5.86 8.31 0.38
CA ASP A 44 6.33 9.69 0.22
C ASP A 44 6.20 10.13 -1.24
N SER A 45 5.97 11.42 -1.50
CA SER A 45 5.83 11.96 -2.86
C SER A 45 4.82 11.15 -3.71
N ALA A 46 5.21 10.67 -4.91
CA ALA A 46 4.40 9.79 -5.75
C ALA A 46 3.97 8.50 -5.02
N GLY A 47 4.81 7.97 -4.14
CA GLY A 47 4.50 6.82 -3.30
C GLY A 47 3.34 7.07 -2.33
N GLY A 48 3.15 8.31 -1.86
CA GLY A 48 1.98 8.69 -1.06
C GLY A 48 0.68 8.60 -1.86
N GLY A 49 0.73 9.03 -3.13
CA GLY A 49 -0.36 8.87 -4.09
C GLY A 49 -0.66 7.39 -4.35
N ILE A 50 0.36 6.60 -4.67
CA ILE A 50 0.24 5.14 -4.90
C ILE A 50 -0.34 4.43 -3.68
N ALA A 51 0.11 4.78 -2.46
CA ALA A 51 -0.40 4.22 -1.22
C ALA A 51 -1.90 4.51 -1.05
N ALA A 52 -2.32 5.77 -1.22
CA ALA A 52 -3.73 6.15 -1.12
C ALA A 52 -4.59 5.47 -2.20
N GLY A 53 -4.13 5.47 -3.45
CA GLY A 53 -4.79 4.81 -4.58
C GLY A 53 -4.95 3.31 -4.39
N SER A 54 -3.92 2.65 -3.87
CA SER A 54 -3.94 1.21 -3.58
C SER A 54 -4.95 0.87 -2.50
N ILE A 55 -5.08 1.69 -1.45
CA ILE A 55 -6.08 1.47 -0.39
C ILE A 55 -7.51 1.61 -0.94
N LEU A 56 -7.76 2.61 -1.79
CA LEU A 56 -9.06 2.75 -2.46
C LEU A 56 -9.37 1.52 -3.33
N ARG A 57 -8.38 1.04 -4.10
CA ARG A 57 -8.53 -0.17 -4.92
C ARG A 57 -8.78 -1.42 -4.07
N ILE A 58 -8.10 -1.56 -2.92
CA ILE A 58 -8.32 -2.65 -1.96
C ILE A 58 -9.74 -2.61 -1.39
N ARG A 59 -10.22 -1.42 -1.01
CA ARG A 59 -11.60 -1.21 -0.56
C ARG A 59 -12.60 -1.64 -1.63
N ASP A 60 -12.40 -1.18 -2.87
CA ASP A 60 -13.30 -1.43 -3.99
C ASP A 60 -13.29 -2.91 -4.42
N SER A 61 -12.19 -3.62 -4.16
CA SER A 61 -12.07 -5.07 -4.36
C SER A 61 -12.77 -5.91 -3.27
N GLY A 62 -13.39 -5.29 -2.26
CA GLY A 62 -14.02 -5.97 -1.13
C GLY A 62 -13.03 -6.55 -0.10
N LEU A 63 -11.74 -6.21 -0.21
CA LEU A 63 -10.65 -6.76 0.62
C LEU A 63 -10.23 -5.78 1.73
N GLN A 64 -11.18 -5.20 2.44
CA GLN A 64 -10.98 -4.08 3.39
C GLN A 64 -9.68 -4.18 4.24
N CYS A 65 -8.87 -3.12 4.21
CA CYS A 65 -7.69 -2.93 5.06
C CYS A 65 -7.86 -1.72 5.99
N LEU A 66 -7.07 -1.65 7.07
CA LEU A 66 -7.15 -0.55 8.05
C LEU A 66 -6.25 0.62 7.64
N GLN A 67 -6.83 1.79 7.39
CA GLN A 67 -6.06 3.00 7.07
C GLN A 67 -5.55 3.66 8.35
N ARG A 68 -4.35 3.27 8.80
CA ARG A 68 -3.64 3.98 9.87
C ARG A 68 -2.72 5.04 9.23
N PHE A 69 -3.14 6.30 9.25
CA PHE A 69 -2.26 7.42 8.93
C PHE A 69 -1.24 7.57 10.07
N LEU A 70 0.04 7.27 9.82
CA LEU A 70 1.13 7.52 10.75
C LEU A 70 1.86 8.79 10.29
N PRO A 71 1.49 9.99 10.78
CA PRO A 71 2.37 11.14 10.63
C PRO A 71 3.68 10.83 11.35
N SER A 72 4.80 11.17 10.71
CA SER A 72 6.16 10.88 11.15
C SER A 72 6.38 11.17 12.64
N LEU A 73 6.67 10.12 13.42
CA LEU A 73 7.22 10.21 14.76
C LEU A 73 8.69 10.67 14.65
N HIS A 74 8.90 11.98 14.66
CA HIS A 74 10.12 12.62 15.12
C HIS A 74 9.78 13.98 15.74
N ALA A 75 9.57 13.98 17.05
CA ALA A 75 10.00 15.08 17.91
C ALA A 75 10.48 14.45 19.21
N GLN A 76 11.78 14.12 19.23
CA GLN A 76 12.52 13.98 20.47
C GLN A 76 12.49 15.34 21.18
N THR A 77 11.94 15.40 22.39
CA THR A 77 12.43 16.08 23.61
C THR A 77 11.38 15.94 24.71
#